data_AF-A0A5D0RNN6-F1
#
_entry.id   AF-A0A5D0RNN6-F1
#
_cell.length_a   1.000
_cell.length_b   1.000
_cell.length_c   1.000
_cell.angle_alpha   90.00
_cell.angle_beta   90.00
_cell.angle_gamma   90.00
#
_symmetry.space_group_name_H-M   'P 1'
#
loop_
_entity.id
_entity.type
_entity.pdbx_description
1 polymer ?
#
loop_
_entity_poly.entity_id
_entity_poly.type
_entity_poly.pdbx_seq_one_letter_code
_entity_poly.pdbx_strand_id
1 'polypeptide(L)'
;MTAVLRLRHEEPVRLDRDQLEAMYRNLGPTGADTVVNQALEELAAGLSRAGKQYRAHRFDQMRATLRALIAISRQLGLTSTARVARDVLDLSDSTDAAALAATIARLERIGESSLIAIWDLQDLSI
;
A
#
# COMPACT_ATOMS: atom_id res chain seq x y z
N MET A 1 -29.30 -10.20 18.73
CA MET A 1 -28.35 -10.60 17.66
C MET A 1 -27.74 -9.34 17.09
N THR A 2 -26.55 -8.96 17.57
CA THR A 2 -25.92 -7.69 17.21
C THR A 2 -25.27 -7.85 15.83
N ALA A 3 -25.93 -7.34 14.80
CA ALA A 3 -25.33 -7.25 13.47
C ALA A 3 -24.12 -6.33 13.57
N VAL A 4 -22.91 -6.89 13.46
CA VAL A 4 -21.70 -6.09 13.38
C VAL A 4 -21.74 -5.38 12.03
N LEU A 5 -22.19 -4.12 12.02
CA LEU A 5 -22.06 -3.24 10.87
C LEU A 5 -20.56 -3.11 10.58
N ARG A 6 -20.13 -3.69 9.46
CA ARG A 6 -18.77 -3.57 8.96
C ARG A 6 -18.55 -2.11 8.57
N LEU A 7 -18.01 -1.31 9.48
CA LEU A 7 -17.57 0.06 9.22
C LEU A 7 -16.45 0.02 8.18
N ARG A 8 -16.79 0.26 6.91
CA ARG A 8 -15.83 0.49 5.83
C ARG A 8 -15.39 1.94 5.94
N HIS A 9 -14.29 2.19 6.64
CA HIS A 9 -13.64 3.50 6.60
C HIS A 9 -12.92 3.63 5.25
N GLU A 10 -13.50 4.39 4.32
CA GLU A 10 -12.85 4.79 3.07
C GLU A 10 -11.87 5.92 3.39
N GLU A 11 -10.59 5.59 3.47
CA GLU A 11 -9.54 6.59 3.59
C GLU A 11 -9.10 7.02 2.19
N PRO A 12 -9.19 8.32 1.84
CA PRO A 12 -8.74 8.79 0.54
C PRO A 12 -7.24 8.56 0.40
N VAL A 13 -6.86 7.82 -0.65
CA VAL A 13 -5.46 7.59 -1.02
C VAL A 13 -4.86 8.92 -1.44
N ARG A 14 -3.81 9.36 -0.74
CA ARG A 14 -3.09 10.59 -1.07
C ARG A 14 -1.91 10.26 -1.97
N LEU A 15 -2.06 10.61 -3.24
CA LEU A 15 -0.98 10.57 -4.24
C LEU A 15 -0.25 11.91 -4.28
N ASP A 16 1.07 11.86 -4.15
CA ASP A 16 1.96 12.98 -4.43
C ASP A 16 2.15 13.11 -5.95
N ARG A 17 1.45 14.07 -6.55
CA ARG A 17 1.51 14.32 -8.00
C ARG A 17 2.86 14.86 -8.44
N ASP A 18 3.52 15.67 -7.61
CA ASP A 18 4.82 16.26 -7.96
C ASP A 18 5.89 15.17 -8.13
N GLN A 19 5.81 14.13 -7.29
CA GLN A 19 6.68 12.98 -7.40
C GLN A 19 6.42 12.16 -8.67
N LEU A 20 5.16 11.96 -9.03
CA LEU A 20 4.79 11.28 -10.27
C LEU A 20 5.30 12.07 -11.48
N GLU A 21 5.03 13.37 -11.52
CA GLU A 21 5.52 14.24 -12.60
C GLU A 21 7.04 14.27 -12.70
N ALA A 22 7.76 14.26 -11.58
CA ALA A 22 9.21 14.18 -11.58
C ALA A 22 9.70 12.86 -12.21
N MET A 23 8.99 11.75 -11.96
CA MET A 23 9.28 10.45 -12.58
C MET A 23 9.09 10.52 -14.11
N TYR A 24 7.97 11.08 -14.58
CA TYR A 24 7.69 11.29 -16.00
C TYR A 24 8.71 12.21 -16.68
N ARG A 25 9.15 13.28 -16.01
CA ARG A 25 10.20 14.18 -16.53
C ARG A 25 11.55 13.47 -16.66
N ASN A 26 11.91 12.61 -15.71
CA ASN A 26 13.23 11.98 -15.67
C ASN A 26 13.36 10.76 -16.59
N LEU A 27 12.30 9.96 -16.73
CA LEU A 27 12.32 8.69 -17.47
C LEU A 27 11.67 8.79 -18.86
N GLY A 28 10.99 9.90 -19.14
CA GLY A 28 10.09 10.01 -20.28
C GLY A 28 8.81 9.17 -20.08
N PRO A 29 7.78 9.38 -20.92
CA PRO A 29 6.47 8.74 -20.75
C PRO A 29 6.54 7.20 -20.69
N THR A 30 7.15 6.57 -21.69
CA THR A 30 7.24 5.10 -21.78
C THR A 30 8.04 4.48 -20.63
N GLY A 31 9.12 5.17 -20.20
CA GLY A 31 9.94 4.72 -19.08
C GLY A 31 9.19 4.82 -17.76
N ALA A 32 8.48 5.93 -17.54
CA ALA A 32 7.66 6.14 -16.36
C ALA A 32 6.48 5.15 -16.29
N ASP A 33 5.76 4.93 -17.38
CA ASP A 33 4.66 3.96 -17.44
C ASP A 33 5.12 2.54 -17.07
N THR A 34 6.28 2.13 -17.60
CA THR A 34 6.87 0.82 -17.31
C THR A 34 7.18 0.69 -15.81
N VAL A 35 7.79 1.72 -15.22
CA VAL A 35 8.13 1.73 -13.79
C VAL A 35 6.87 1.75 -12.92
N VAL A 36 5.86 2.54 -13.29
CA VAL A 36 4.59 2.62 -12.57
C VAL A 36 3.88 1.26 -12.59
N ASN A 37 3.75 0.63 -13.76
CA ASN A 37 3.10 -0.68 -13.89
C ASN A 37 3.83 -1.75 -13.07
N GLN A 38 5.15 -1.84 -13.18
CA GLN A 38 5.95 -2.78 -12.39
C GLN A 38 5.77 -2.55 -10.88
N ALA A 39 5.82 -1.29 -10.45
CA ALA A 39 5.66 -0.94 -9.04
C ALA A 39 4.23 -1.24 -8.53
N LEU A 40 3.20 -1.07 -9.35
CA LEU A 40 1.82 -1.45 -9.02
C LEU A 40 1.67 -2.96 -8.82
N GLU A 41 2.23 -3.76 -9.73
CA GLU A 41 2.22 -5.21 -9.63
C GLU A 41 2.93 -5.69 -8.34
N GLU A 42 4.11 -5.13 -8.07
CA GLU A 42 4.86 -5.43 -6.86
C GLU A 42 4.13 -4.99 -5.58
N LEU A 43 3.45 -3.85 -5.61
CA LEU A 43 2.65 -3.35 -4.50
C LEU A 43 1.45 -4.28 -4.24
N ALA A 44 0.71 -4.67 -5.27
CA ALA A 44 -0.41 -5.60 -5.17
C ALA A 44 0.03 -6.96 -4.61
N ALA A 45 1.12 -7.52 -5.16
CA ALA A 45 1.69 -8.77 -4.69
C ALA A 45 2.18 -8.66 -3.23
N GLY A 46 2.82 -7.54 -2.88
CA GLY A 46 3.31 -7.26 -1.54
C GLY A 46 2.19 -7.18 -0.49
N LEU A 47 1.08 -6.52 -0.81
CA LEU A 47 -0.09 -6.40 0.09
C LEU A 47 -0.69 -7.78 0.37
N SER A 48 -0.93 -8.58 -0.67
CA SER A 48 -1.43 -9.95 -0.55
C SER A 48 -0.47 -10.82 0.30
N ARG A 49 0.83 -10.69 0.04
CA ARG A 49 1.87 -11.43 0.77
C ARG A 49 1.93 -11.05 2.25
N ALA A 50 1.88 -9.76 2.59
CA ALA A 50 1.90 -9.29 3.97
C ALA A 50 0.72 -9.86 4.77
N GLY A 51 -0.49 -9.82 4.20
CA GLY A 51 -1.68 -10.39 4.82
C GLY A 51 -1.59 -11.91 5.03
N LYS A 52 -1.00 -12.65 4.09
CA LYS A 52 -0.76 -14.10 4.24
C LYS A 52 0.28 -14.41 5.33
N GLN A 53 1.38 -13.64 5.36
CA GLN A 53 2.43 -13.80 6.36
C GLN A 53 1.93 -13.49 7.77
N TYR A 54 1.09 -12.46 7.92
CA TYR A 54 0.43 -12.13 9.18
C TYR A 54 -0.43 -13.32 9.68
N ARG A 55 -1.34 -13.84 8.84
CA ARG A 55 -2.21 -14.98 9.17
C ARG A 55 -1.43 -16.26 9.49
N ALA A 56 -0.23 -16.41 8.93
CA ALA A 56 0.66 -17.54 9.17
C ALA A 56 1.67 -17.31 10.32
N HIS A 57 1.55 -16.21 11.08
CA HIS A 57 2.46 -15.82 12.16
C HIS A 57 3.94 -15.70 11.73
N ARG A 58 4.21 -15.43 10.45
CA ARG A 58 5.57 -15.29 9.88
C ARG A 58 6.03 -13.83 9.96
N PHE A 59 6.16 -13.30 11.18
CA PHE A 59 6.38 -11.88 11.43
C PHE A 59 7.69 -11.34 10.83
N ASP A 60 8.80 -12.09 10.85
CA ASP A 60 10.04 -11.66 10.20
C ASP A 60 9.89 -11.43 8.69
N GLN A 61 9.21 -12.36 8.02
CA GLN A 61 8.94 -12.25 6.59
C GLN A 61 7.95 -11.13 6.29
N MET A 62 6.96 -10.94 7.17
CA MET A 62 6.01 -9.82 7.11
C MET A 62 6.74 -8.48 7.20
N ARG A 63 7.66 -8.31 8.16
CA ARG A 63 8.47 -7.09 8.30
C ARG A 63 9.29 -6.79 7.05
N ALA A 64 9.90 -7.81 6.44
CA ALA A 64 10.62 -7.64 5.17
C ALA A 64 9.68 -7.16 4.05
N THR A 65 8.49 -7.78 3.92
CA THR A 65 7.46 -7.35 2.96
C THR A 65 7.00 -5.91 3.20
N LEU A 66 6.76 -5.53 4.46
CA LEU A 66 6.32 -4.16 4.82
C LEU A 66 7.38 -3.11 4.47
N ARG A 67 8.67 -3.39 4.69
CA ARG A 67 9.75 -2.46 4.28
C ARG A 67 9.77 -2.26 2.76
N ALA A 68 9.59 -3.32 1.98
CA ALA A 68 9.49 -3.22 0.53
C ALA A 68 8.25 -2.41 0.11
N LEU A 69 7.09 -2.66 0.72
CA LEU A 69 5.87 -1.90 0.48
C LEU A 69 6.03 -0.41 0.76
N ILE A 70 6.71 -0.03 1.85
CA ILE A 70 6.99 1.37 2.17
C ILE A 70 7.85 2.01 1.07
N ALA A 71 8.87 1.31 0.58
CA ALA A 71 9.76 1.82 -0.46
C ALA A 71 9.01 2.04 -1.78
N ILE A 72 8.25 1.03 -2.24
CA ILE A 72 7.46 1.11 -3.49
C ILE A 72 6.39 2.19 -3.38
N SER A 73 5.65 2.24 -2.27
CA SER A 73 4.62 3.26 -2.04
C SER A 73 5.22 4.67 -2.08
N ARG A 74 6.41 4.86 -1.50
CA ARG A 74 7.11 6.13 -1.58
C ARG A 74 7.57 6.44 -2.99
N GLN A 75 8.04 5.47 -3.77
CA GLN A 75 8.45 5.71 -5.15
C GLN A 75 7.28 6.21 -6.01
N LEU A 76 6.08 5.67 -5.78
CA LEU A 76 4.86 6.05 -6.49
C LEU A 76 4.17 7.31 -5.94
N GLY A 77 4.63 7.89 -4.83
CA GLY A 77 3.93 9.00 -4.17
C GLY A 77 2.69 8.59 -3.38
N LEU A 78 2.48 7.30 -3.10
CA LEU A 78 1.40 6.76 -2.27
C LEU A 78 1.68 6.97 -0.77
N THR A 79 1.65 8.23 -0.34
CA THR A 79 2.04 8.64 1.01
C THR A 79 1.18 8.02 2.12
N SER A 80 -0.14 7.89 1.90
CA SER A 80 -1.05 7.23 2.84
C SER A 80 -0.69 5.75 3.04
N THR A 81 -0.44 5.03 1.96
CA THR A 81 -0.10 3.60 1.98
C THR A 81 1.25 3.37 2.63
N ALA A 82 2.25 4.22 2.33
CA ALA A 82 3.55 4.18 2.98
C ALA A 82 3.46 4.40 4.49
N ARG A 83 2.59 5.32 4.94
CA ARG A 83 2.37 5.59 6.36
C ARG A 83 1.76 4.39 7.06
N VAL A 84 0.67 3.84 6.53
CA VAL A 84 -0.02 2.70 7.15
C VAL A 84 0.86 1.45 7.18
N ALA A 85 1.64 1.19 6.13
CA ALA A 85 2.60 0.09 6.13
C ALA A 85 3.70 0.27 7.20
N ARG A 86 4.08 1.52 7.51
CA ARG A 86 5.00 1.83 8.61
C ARG A 86 4.33 1.64 9.98
N ASP A 87 3.09 2.07 10.16
CA ASP A 87 2.34 1.84 11.40
C ASP A 87 2.27 0.33 11.74
N VAL A 88 2.01 -0.51 10.74
CA VAL A 88 2.03 -1.98 10.89
C VAL A 88 3.43 -2.49 11.27
N LEU A 89 4.47 -1.97 10.63
CA LEU A 89 5.86 -2.37 10.91
C LEU A 89 6.25 -2.03 12.35
N ASP A 90 5.90 -0.84 12.82
CA ASP A 90 6.22 -0.38 14.17
C ASP A 90 5.44 -1.17 15.23
N LEU A 91 4.18 -1.55 14.95
CA LEU A 91 3.38 -2.40 15.83
C LEU A 91 3.77 -3.88 15.79
N SER A 92 4.52 -4.33 14.78
CA SER A 92 4.92 -5.74 14.66
C SER A 92 5.88 -6.21 15.75
N ASP A 93 6.52 -5.27 16.45
CA ASP A 93 7.37 -5.52 17.62
C ASP A 93 6.64 -5.26 18.95
N SER A 94 5.37 -4.81 18.91
CA SER A 94 4.55 -4.54 20.09
C SER A 94 3.82 -5.79 20.60
N THR A 95 3.46 -5.79 21.88
CA THR A 95 2.61 -6.85 22.48
C THR A 95 1.11 -6.66 22.21
N ASP A 96 0.73 -5.59 21.50
CA ASP A 96 -0.68 -5.28 21.21
C ASP A 96 -1.14 -5.96 19.93
N ALA A 97 -1.58 -7.21 20.07
CA ALA A 97 -2.11 -8.01 18.97
C ALA A 97 -3.38 -7.40 18.35
N ALA A 98 -4.18 -6.64 19.12
CA ALA A 98 -5.40 -6.01 18.62
C ALA A 98 -5.06 -4.81 17.72
N ALA A 99 -4.10 -3.98 18.13
CA ALA A 99 -3.59 -2.88 17.31
C ALA A 99 -2.94 -3.39 16.02
N LEU A 100 -2.12 -4.45 16.09
CA LEU A 100 -1.52 -5.06 14.90
C LEU A 100 -2.59 -5.62 13.94
N ALA A 101 -3.59 -6.33 14.46
CA ALA A 101 -4.69 -6.84 13.65
C ALA A 101 -5.47 -5.72 12.95
N ALA A 102 -5.76 -4.63 13.68
CA ALA A 102 -6.50 -3.49 13.14
C ALA A 102 -5.71 -2.76 12.04
N THR A 103 -4.40 -2.58 12.22
CA THR A 103 -3.54 -1.90 11.23
C THR A 103 -3.29 -2.76 9.99
N ILE A 104 -3.16 -4.08 10.11
CA ILE A 104 -3.12 -5.00 8.95
C ILE A 104 -4.43 -4.91 8.14
N ALA A 105 -5.58 -4.96 8.81
CA ALA A 105 -6.87 -4.85 8.14
C ALA A 105 -7.06 -3.46 7.47
N ARG A 106 -6.46 -2.41 8.04
CA ARG A 106 -6.41 -1.08 7.43
C ARG A 106 -5.53 -1.06 6.18
N LEU A 107 -4.35 -1.68 6.24
CA LEU A 107 -3.42 -1.78 5.12
C LEU A 107 -4.03 -2.54 3.92
N GLU A 108 -4.73 -3.65 4.17
CA GLU A 108 -5.42 -4.41 3.11
C GLU A 108 -6.47 -3.55 2.40
N ARG A 109 -7.27 -2.77 3.15
CA ARG A 109 -8.31 -1.89 2.57
C ARG A 109 -7.73 -0.73 1.76
N ILE A 110 -6.74 -0.02 2.30
CA ILE A 110 -6.14 1.14 1.61
C ILE A 110 -5.31 0.69 0.42
N GLY A 111 -4.68 -0.48 0.51
CA GLY A 111 -3.96 -1.10 -0.60
C GLY A 111 -4.87 -1.36 -1.80
N GLU A 112 -6.05 -1.95 -1.57
CA GLU A 112 -7.08 -2.18 -2.60
C GLU A 112 -7.53 -0.86 -3.24
N SER A 113 -7.86 0.16 -2.44
CA SER A 113 -8.25 1.49 -2.95
C SER A 113 -7.11 2.20 -3.70
N SER A 114 -5.86 1.99 -3.30
CA SER A 114 -4.68 2.63 -3.93
C SER A 114 -4.43 2.10 -5.34
N LEU A 115 -4.65 0.80 -5.54
CA LEU A 115 -4.52 0.18 -6.86
C LEU A 115 -5.58 0.78 -7.80
N ILE A 116 -6.84 0.84 -7.36
CA ILE A 116 -7.93 1.44 -8.13
C ILE A 116 -7.62 2.91 -8.49
N ALA A 117 -7.16 3.70 -7.52
CA ALA A 117 -6.87 5.11 -7.73
C ALA A 117 -5.75 5.39 -8.75
N ILE A 118 -4.73 4.51 -8.85
CA ILE A 118 -3.69 4.67 -9.87
C ILE A 118 -4.20 4.22 -11.25
N TRP A 119 -5.03 3.17 -11.33
CA TRP A 119 -5.68 2.79 -12.60
C TRP A 119 -6.56 3.92 -13.15
N ASP A 120 -7.35 4.59 -12.30
CA ASP A 120 -8.18 5.73 -12.70
C ASP A 120 -7.34 6.93 -13.23
N LEU A 121 -6.08 7.06 -12.80
CA LEU A 121 -5.17 8.10 -13.29
C LEU A 121 -4.50 7.75 -14.62
N GLN A 122 -4.27 6.47 -14.90
CA GLN A 122 -3.78 6.02 -16.19
C GLN A 122 -4.84 6.17 -17.30
N ASP A 123 -6.12 5.92 -16.99
CA ASP A 123 -7.24 6.12 -17.92
C ASP A 123 -7.43 7.61 -18.33
N LEU A 124 -6.94 8.55 -17.52
CA LEU A 124 -6.99 9.99 -17.80
C LEU A 124 -5.82 10.50 -18.64
N SER A 125 -4.85 9.64 -19.01
CA SER A 125 -3.64 10.01 -19.77
C SER A 125 -3.76 9.83 -21.29
N ILE A 126 -4.97 9.99 -21.86
CA ILE A 126 -5.18 10.06 -23.32
C ILE A 126 -4.83 11.45 -23.87
#